data_AF-A0A958L4Z9-F1
#
_entry.id   AF-A0A958L4Z9-F1
#
_cell.length_a   1.000
_cell.length_b   1.000
_cell.length_c   1.000
_cell.angle_alpha   90.00
_cell.angle_beta   90.00
_cell.angle_gamma   90.00
#
_symmetry.space_group_name_H-M   'P 1'
#
loop_
_entity.id
_entity.type
_entity.pdbx_description
1 polymer ?
#
loop_
_entity_poly.entity_id
_entity_poly.type
_entity_poly.pdbx_seq_one_letter_code
_entity_poly.pdbx_strand_id
1 'polypeptide(L)'
;MKTLGKILLTLIVLIGIAVGAALYFTAGLVDVGDQFVTQIEGGQVQEAYDSLSEGFKSTTTQDEFVRFLSQSGIVNVGSVEWGARSIHNDQGELEGTVTTKLGAAIPLKFLFIRENGSWKILGIRKAAAGLSPEQIKTGKGAPSEKEQVQMVKDTMVAFGTAVNESSMQSFHSFISQLWASQFTVEKLDQAYGSLYGKGMDFTSLVNFPPVFSHPGALDENGILIIDGYFPTKPEQLHFSQKYILEGFGWKLFGLSIHFEKPVEPAPAGDNVGQHQ
;
A
#
# COMPACT_ATOMS: atom_id res chain seq x y z
N MET A 1 37.14 -31.22 -18.91
CA MET A 1 35.76 -31.58 -19.30
C MET A 1 34.97 -32.28 -18.19
N LYS A 2 35.48 -33.34 -17.52
CA LYS A 2 34.73 -34.07 -16.47
C LYS A 2 34.38 -33.25 -15.22
N THR A 3 35.22 -32.29 -14.83
CA THR A 3 34.98 -31.40 -13.68
C THR A 3 33.94 -30.32 -13.97
N LEU A 4 33.98 -29.72 -15.16
CA LEU A 4 33.00 -28.73 -15.60
C LEU A 4 31.57 -29.30 -15.65
N GLY A 5 31.41 -30.52 -16.15
CA GLY A 5 30.10 -31.19 -16.19
C GLY A 5 29.53 -31.52 -14.81
N LYS A 6 30.37 -31.85 -13.83
CA LYS A 6 29.95 -32.06 -12.44
C LYS A 6 29.51 -30.75 -11.77
N ILE A 7 30.25 -29.66 -11.99
CA ILE A 7 29.90 -28.33 -11.47
C ILE A 7 28.56 -27.88 -12.06
N LEU A 8 28.35 -28.06 -13.37
CA LEU A 8 27.09 -27.70 -14.02
C LEU A 8 25.92 -28.53 -13.48
N LEU A 9 26.09 -29.84 -13.30
CA LEU A 9 25.07 -30.71 -12.73
C LEU A 9 24.72 -30.30 -11.29
N THR A 10 25.72 -30.05 -10.45
CA THR A 10 25.51 -29.58 -9.07
C THR A 10 24.77 -28.25 -9.05
N LEU A 11 25.12 -27.31 -9.94
CA LEU A 11 24.44 -26.03 -10.05
C LEU A 11 22.96 -26.21 -10.44
N ILE A 12 22.66 -27.07 -11.42
CA ILE A 12 21.29 -27.38 -11.84
C ILE A 12 20.48 -27.98 -10.68
N VAL A 13 21.05 -28.92 -9.93
CA VAL A 13 20.39 -29.52 -8.77
C VAL A 13 20.12 -28.47 -7.68
N LEU A 14 21.10 -27.61 -7.38
CA LEU A 14 20.93 -26.53 -6.41
C LEU A 14 19.85 -25.53 -6.82
N ILE A 15 19.80 -25.17 -8.11
CA ILE A 15 18.73 -24.33 -8.66
C ILE A 15 17.38 -25.02 -8.51
N GLY A 16 17.28 -26.31 -8.86
CA GLY A 16 16.05 -27.08 -8.71
C GLY A 16 15.55 -27.15 -7.26
N ILE A 17 16.47 -27.34 -6.30
CA ILE A 17 16.15 -27.32 -4.86
C ILE A 17 15.66 -25.93 -4.43
N ALA A 18 16.36 -24.87 -4.84
CA ALA A 18 15.99 -23.50 -4.49
C ALA A 18 14.60 -23.12 -5.04
N VAL A 19 14.32 -23.47 -6.31
CA VAL A 19 13.01 -23.27 -6.93
C VAL A 19 11.94 -24.10 -6.23
N GLY A 20 12.21 -25.38 -5.95
CA GLY A 20 11.27 -26.25 -5.22
C GLY A 20 10.94 -25.73 -3.83
N ALA A 21 11.94 -25.25 -3.08
CA ALA A 21 11.75 -24.63 -1.77
C ALA A 21 10.90 -23.36 -1.88
N ALA A 22 11.20 -22.47 -2.83
CA ALA A 22 10.42 -21.25 -3.05
C ALA A 22 8.94 -21.55 -3.36
N LEU A 23 8.66 -22.55 -4.20
CA LEU A 23 7.30 -23.00 -4.50
C LEU A 23 6.60 -23.59 -3.27
N TYR A 24 7.30 -24.36 -2.44
CA TYR A 24 6.75 -24.95 -1.22
C TYR A 24 6.35 -23.86 -0.21
N PHE A 25 7.23 -22.90 0.07
CA PHE A 25 6.95 -21.86 1.07
C PHE A 25 5.82 -20.90 0.67
N THR A 26 5.59 -20.74 -0.62
CA THR A 26 4.55 -19.84 -1.17
C THR A 26 3.26 -20.57 -1.55
N ALA A 27 3.19 -21.89 -1.38
CA ALA A 27 2.03 -22.71 -1.76
C ALA A 27 0.74 -22.23 -1.07
N GLY A 28 0.81 -21.86 0.22
CA GLY A 28 -0.37 -21.38 0.95
C GLY A 28 -0.99 -20.10 0.39
N LEU A 29 -0.23 -19.25 -0.33
CA LEU A 29 -0.81 -18.10 -1.04
C LEU A 29 -1.61 -18.56 -2.26
N VAL A 30 -1.06 -19.53 -3.00
CA VAL A 30 -1.70 -20.12 -4.18
C VAL A 30 -2.96 -20.86 -3.80
N ASP A 31 -2.93 -21.64 -2.71
CA ASP A 31 -4.11 -22.38 -2.24
C ASP A 31 -5.28 -21.43 -1.93
N VAL A 32 -5.01 -20.31 -1.24
CA VAL A 32 -6.03 -19.28 -0.95
C VAL A 32 -6.49 -18.58 -2.24
N GLY A 33 -5.57 -18.28 -3.15
CA GLY A 33 -5.89 -17.67 -4.44
C GLY A 33 -6.78 -18.57 -5.32
N ASP A 34 -6.42 -19.84 -5.46
CA ASP A 34 -7.17 -20.84 -6.22
C ASP A 34 -8.56 -21.05 -5.62
N GLN A 35 -8.63 -21.19 -4.29
CA GLN A 35 -9.89 -21.32 -3.57
C GLN A 35 -10.78 -20.10 -3.81
N PHE A 36 -10.23 -18.89 -3.66
CA PHE A 36 -10.97 -17.65 -3.89
C PHE A 36 -11.53 -17.58 -5.31
N VAL A 37 -10.71 -17.85 -6.33
CA VAL A 37 -11.15 -17.82 -7.74
C VAL A 37 -12.22 -18.89 -8.01
N THR A 38 -12.05 -20.10 -7.47
CA THR A 38 -13.00 -21.20 -7.61
C THR A 38 -14.35 -20.85 -6.97
N GLN A 39 -14.33 -20.22 -5.78
CA GLN A 39 -15.54 -19.77 -5.10
C GLN A 39 -16.27 -18.69 -5.91
N ILE A 40 -15.54 -17.71 -6.47
CA ILE A 40 -16.13 -16.69 -7.35
C ILE A 40 -16.72 -17.33 -8.61
N GLU A 41 -16.01 -18.26 -9.26
CA GLU A 41 -16.53 -18.97 -10.43
C GLU A 41 -17.81 -19.77 -10.09
N GLY A 42 -17.83 -20.42 -8.93
CA GLY A 42 -18.95 -21.22 -8.43
C GLY A 42 -20.11 -20.41 -7.85
N GLY A 43 -20.04 -19.07 -7.83
CA GLY A 43 -21.06 -18.21 -7.22
C GLY A 43 -21.10 -18.24 -5.68
N GLN A 44 -20.09 -18.82 -5.04
CA GLN A 44 -19.91 -18.94 -3.59
C GLN A 44 -19.30 -17.64 -3.03
N VAL A 45 -20.03 -16.54 -3.21
CA VAL A 45 -19.56 -15.19 -2.89
C VAL A 45 -19.28 -15.01 -1.41
N GLN A 46 -20.08 -15.63 -0.53
CA GLN A 46 -19.88 -15.56 0.91
C GLN A 46 -18.54 -16.19 1.30
N GLU A 47 -18.26 -17.37 0.78
CA GLU A 47 -17.06 -18.12 1.11
C GLU A 47 -15.79 -17.44 0.55
N ALA A 48 -15.92 -16.79 -0.62
CA ALA A 48 -14.87 -15.92 -1.15
C ALA A 48 -14.65 -14.68 -0.26
N TYR A 49 -15.74 -14.10 0.25
CA TYR A 49 -15.68 -12.96 1.18
C TYR A 49 -15.05 -13.36 2.54
N ASP A 50 -15.26 -14.59 3.01
CA ASP A 50 -14.65 -15.12 4.24
C ASP A 50 -13.13 -15.34 4.11
N SER A 51 -12.62 -15.43 2.87
CA SER A 51 -11.19 -15.52 2.56
C SER A 51 -10.48 -14.16 2.66
N LEU A 52 -11.23 -13.07 2.77
CA LEU A 52 -10.70 -11.72 2.97
C LEU A 52 -10.22 -11.52 4.42
N SER A 53 -9.27 -10.61 4.60
CA SER A 53 -8.76 -10.21 5.92
C SER A 53 -9.81 -9.43 6.72
N GLU A 54 -9.63 -9.36 8.04
CA GLU A 54 -10.45 -8.48 8.89
C GLU A 54 -10.27 -7.01 8.49
N GLY A 55 -9.05 -6.62 8.09
CA GLY A 55 -8.76 -5.32 7.46
C GLY A 55 -9.68 -4.99 6.30
N PHE A 56 -9.73 -5.89 5.33
CA PHE A 56 -10.59 -5.76 4.16
C PHE A 56 -12.07 -5.64 4.57
N LYS A 57 -12.55 -6.57 5.39
CA LYS A 57 -13.97 -6.66 5.80
C LYS A 57 -14.42 -5.49 6.66
N SER A 58 -13.52 -4.84 7.40
CA SER A 58 -13.84 -3.68 8.24
C SER A 58 -14.20 -2.43 7.44
N THR A 59 -13.81 -2.37 6.17
CA THR A 59 -13.96 -1.18 5.31
C THR A 59 -14.81 -1.43 4.07
N THR A 60 -15.05 -2.70 3.75
CA THR A 60 -15.78 -3.11 2.55
C THR A 60 -16.85 -4.09 2.95
N THR A 61 -18.11 -3.77 2.70
CA THR A 61 -19.24 -4.68 2.91
C THR A 61 -19.29 -5.77 1.83
N GLN A 62 -20.02 -6.86 2.09
CA GLN A 62 -20.22 -7.91 1.09
C GLN A 62 -20.88 -7.39 -0.20
N ASP A 63 -21.85 -6.48 -0.11
CA ASP A 63 -22.50 -5.87 -1.26
C ASP A 63 -21.54 -5.01 -2.09
N GLU A 64 -20.65 -4.26 -1.43
CA GLU A 64 -19.60 -3.50 -2.12
C GLU A 64 -18.57 -4.41 -2.78
N PHE A 65 -18.21 -5.51 -2.13
CA PHE A 65 -17.37 -6.55 -2.71
C PHE A 65 -17.99 -7.18 -3.96
N VAL A 66 -19.27 -7.55 -3.92
CA VAL A 66 -20.02 -8.05 -5.10
C VAL A 66 -20.05 -7.02 -6.23
N ARG A 67 -20.30 -5.75 -5.89
CA ARG A 67 -20.30 -4.65 -6.86
C ARG A 67 -18.93 -4.50 -7.52
N PHE A 68 -17.86 -4.56 -6.73
CA PHE A 68 -16.50 -4.54 -7.25
C PHE A 68 -16.24 -5.72 -8.20
N LEU A 69 -16.57 -6.95 -7.81
CA LEU A 69 -16.36 -8.12 -8.67
C LEU A 69 -17.10 -7.96 -10.01
N SER A 70 -18.31 -7.41 -9.96
CA SER A 70 -19.13 -7.17 -11.15
C SER A 70 -18.49 -6.10 -12.06
N GLN A 71 -18.10 -4.96 -11.49
CA GLN A 71 -17.48 -3.84 -12.23
C GLN A 71 -16.07 -4.18 -12.73
N SER A 72 -15.35 -5.04 -12.01
CA SER A 72 -14.02 -5.50 -12.40
C SER A 72 -14.07 -6.60 -13.46
N GLY A 73 -15.24 -7.17 -13.76
CA GLY A 73 -15.39 -8.27 -14.70
C GLY A 73 -14.88 -9.61 -14.16
N ILE A 74 -14.63 -9.70 -12.85
CA ILE A 74 -14.12 -10.89 -12.16
C ILE A 74 -15.27 -11.89 -11.85
N VAL A 75 -16.54 -11.52 -12.03
CA VAL A 75 -17.70 -12.42 -11.82
C VAL A 75 -17.82 -13.60 -12.81
N ASN A 76 -17.07 -13.59 -13.92
CA ASN A 76 -17.13 -14.64 -14.95
C ASN A 76 -15.76 -15.29 -15.16
N VAL A 77 -15.00 -15.55 -14.09
CA VAL A 77 -13.71 -16.26 -14.20
C VAL A 77 -13.95 -17.65 -14.81
N GLY A 78 -13.08 -18.05 -15.74
CA GLY A 78 -12.99 -19.43 -16.25
C GLY A 78 -11.68 -20.12 -15.84
N SER A 79 -10.58 -19.38 -15.71
CA SER A 79 -9.32 -19.92 -15.16
C SER A 79 -8.46 -18.82 -14.54
N VAL A 80 -7.50 -19.24 -13.72
CA VAL A 80 -6.42 -18.38 -13.24
C VAL A 80 -5.07 -19.07 -13.47
N GLU A 81 -4.08 -18.30 -13.92
CA GLU A 81 -2.70 -18.76 -14.05
C GLU A 81 -1.82 -17.90 -13.14
N TRP A 82 -1.14 -18.53 -12.18
CA TRP A 82 -0.26 -17.84 -11.25
C TRP A 82 1.15 -17.69 -11.82
N GLY A 83 1.71 -16.50 -11.71
CA GLY A 83 3.07 -16.17 -12.09
C GLY A 83 3.94 -15.92 -10.86
N ALA A 84 4.23 -14.64 -10.61
CA ALA A 84 5.09 -14.22 -9.52
C ALA A 84 4.44 -14.44 -8.15
N ARG A 85 5.27 -14.84 -7.19
CA ARG A 85 4.87 -15.10 -5.81
C ARG A 85 6.00 -14.74 -4.86
N SER A 86 5.69 -14.11 -3.74
CA SER A 86 6.67 -13.70 -2.74
C SER A 86 6.04 -13.69 -1.35
N ILE A 87 6.86 -13.92 -0.34
CA ILE A 87 6.51 -13.75 1.07
C ILE A 87 7.61 -12.95 1.72
N HIS A 88 7.23 -11.94 2.49
CA HIS A 88 8.12 -11.19 3.34
C HIS A 88 7.46 -11.03 4.72
N ASN A 89 8.04 -11.69 5.72
CA ASN A 89 7.46 -11.82 7.07
C ASN A 89 6.04 -12.41 7.00
N ASP A 90 5.07 -11.72 7.59
CA ASP A 90 3.66 -12.12 7.60
C ASP A 90 2.86 -11.55 6.42
N GLN A 91 3.53 -11.01 5.41
CA GLN A 91 2.91 -10.49 4.19
C GLN A 91 3.28 -11.36 2.99
N GLY A 92 2.33 -11.48 2.05
CA GLY A 92 2.52 -12.25 0.83
C GLY A 92 1.99 -11.49 -0.38
N GLU A 93 2.59 -11.75 -1.53
CA GLU A 93 2.09 -11.27 -2.81
C GLU A 93 1.92 -12.44 -3.77
N LEU A 94 0.84 -12.40 -4.55
CA LEU A 94 0.59 -13.34 -5.62
C LEU A 94 0.10 -12.59 -6.86
N GLU A 95 0.82 -12.74 -7.96
CA GLU A 95 0.43 -12.20 -9.26
C GLU A 95 -0.08 -13.33 -10.15
N GLY A 96 -1.21 -13.11 -10.80
CA GLY A 96 -1.80 -14.07 -11.70
C GLY A 96 -2.65 -13.42 -12.78
N THR A 97 -2.94 -14.17 -13.83
CA THR A 97 -3.85 -13.73 -14.89
C THR A 97 -5.13 -14.52 -14.81
N VAL A 98 -6.23 -13.81 -14.56
CA VAL A 98 -7.58 -14.37 -14.61
C VAL A 98 -8.07 -14.30 -16.06
N THR A 99 -8.43 -15.44 -16.63
CA THR A 99 -9.09 -15.49 -17.94
C THR A 99 -10.58 -15.69 -17.71
N THR A 100 -11.39 -14.75 -18.19
CA THR A 100 -12.84 -14.85 -18.11
C THR A 100 -13.40 -15.84 -19.12
N LYS A 101 -14.63 -16.34 -18.90
CA LYS A 101 -15.36 -17.21 -19.84
C LYS A 101 -15.57 -16.57 -21.23
N LEU A 102 -15.45 -15.24 -21.31
CA LEU A 102 -15.52 -14.47 -22.56
C LEU A 102 -14.14 -14.29 -23.23
N GLY A 103 -13.08 -14.88 -22.67
CA GLY A 103 -11.71 -14.84 -23.22
C GLY A 103 -10.90 -13.60 -22.82
N ALA A 104 -11.43 -12.69 -22.00
CA ALA A 104 -10.65 -11.55 -21.52
C ALA A 104 -9.62 -11.98 -20.48
N ALA A 105 -8.35 -11.65 -20.70
CA ALA A 105 -7.25 -11.85 -19.77
C ALA A 105 -7.06 -10.62 -18.87
N ILE A 106 -7.24 -10.80 -17.58
CA ILE A 106 -7.20 -9.74 -16.56
C ILE A 106 -6.04 -10.07 -15.61
N PRO A 107 -4.90 -9.37 -15.69
CA PRO A 107 -3.82 -9.57 -14.75
C PRO A 107 -4.23 -8.96 -13.40
N LEU A 108 -4.09 -9.73 -12.33
CA LEU A 108 -4.43 -9.38 -10.96
C LEU A 108 -3.19 -9.53 -10.08
N LYS A 109 -3.06 -8.64 -9.10
CA LYS A 109 -2.16 -8.79 -7.97
C LYS A 109 -2.99 -8.89 -6.69
N PHE A 110 -2.73 -9.95 -5.93
CA PHE A 110 -3.28 -10.18 -4.61
C PHE A 110 -2.20 -9.86 -3.57
N LEU A 111 -2.60 -9.13 -2.54
CA LEU A 111 -1.82 -8.89 -1.35
C LEU A 111 -2.43 -9.71 -0.22
N PHE A 112 -1.57 -10.36 0.57
CA PHE A 112 -1.97 -11.22 1.67
C PHE A 112 -1.34 -10.77 2.97
N ILE A 113 -2.07 -11.03 4.05
CA ILE A 113 -1.60 -10.91 5.41
C ILE A 113 -1.87 -12.23 6.13
N ARG A 114 -0.97 -12.63 7.03
CA ARG A 114 -1.19 -13.78 7.90
C ARG A 114 -1.95 -13.35 9.15
N GLU A 115 -3.17 -13.84 9.30
CA GLU A 115 -4.04 -13.62 10.47
C GLU A 115 -4.30 -14.95 11.17
N ASN A 116 -3.98 -15.04 12.47
CA ASN A 116 -4.18 -16.25 13.28
C ASN A 116 -3.58 -17.53 12.66
N GLY A 117 -2.41 -17.41 12.02
CA GLY A 117 -1.71 -18.52 11.37
C GLY A 117 -2.20 -18.88 9.97
N SER A 118 -3.23 -18.21 9.46
CA SER A 118 -3.80 -18.45 8.12
C SER A 118 -3.60 -17.25 7.21
N TRP A 119 -3.35 -17.49 5.93
CA TRP A 119 -3.31 -16.42 4.94
C TRP A 119 -4.71 -15.89 4.65
N LYS A 120 -4.83 -14.56 4.57
CA LYS A 120 -6.05 -13.83 4.21
C LYS A 120 -5.75 -12.78 3.17
N ILE A 121 -6.70 -12.52 2.29
CA ILE A 121 -6.55 -11.51 1.24
C ILE A 121 -6.68 -10.12 1.87
N LEU A 122 -5.58 -9.39 1.88
CA LEU A 122 -5.49 -8.01 2.36
C LEU A 122 -6.00 -7.02 1.30
N GLY A 123 -5.72 -7.29 0.03
CA GLY A 123 -6.12 -6.43 -1.07
C GLY A 123 -6.03 -7.13 -2.42
N ILE A 124 -6.85 -6.67 -3.37
CA ILE A 124 -6.88 -7.17 -4.75
C ILE A 124 -6.82 -5.97 -5.68
N ARG A 125 -5.91 -6.00 -6.65
CA ARG A 125 -5.85 -4.99 -7.71
C ARG A 125 -5.78 -5.64 -9.07
N LYS A 126 -6.39 -5.00 -10.06
CA LYS A 126 -5.98 -5.22 -11.45
C LYS A 126 -4.54 -4.72 -11.56
N ALA A 127 -3.62 -5.62 -11.89
CA ALA A 127 -2.39 -5.15 -12.50
C ALA A 127 -2.83 -4.40 -13.76
N ALA A 128 -2.31 -3.20 -13.95
CA ALA A 128 -2.78 -2.36 -15.05
C ALA A 128 -2.45 -3.07 -16.37
N ALA A 129 -3.46 -3.66 -16.97
CA ALA A 129 -3.34 -4.47 -18.16
C ALA A 129 -2.69 -3.62 -19.27
N GLY A 130 -1.53 -4.05 -19.77
CA GLY A 130 -0.87 -3.44 -20.92
C GLY A 130 0.09 -2.28 -20.65
N LEU A 131 0.62 -2.12 -19.44
CA LEU A 131 1.63 -1.11 -19.18
C LEU A 131 3.06 -1.61 -19.42
N SER A 132 3.86 -0.78 -20.10
CA SER A 132 5.29 -1.07 -20.30
C SER A 132 6.08 -0.95 -18.98
N PRO A 133 7.25 -1.60 -18.86
CA PRO A 133 8.17 -1.41 -17.72
C PRO A 133 8.51 0.06 -17.44
N GLU A 134 8.65 0.91 -18.46
CA GLU A 134 8.76 2.36 -18.32
C GLU A 134 7.56 2.99 -17.61
N GLN A 135 6.34 2.52 -17.86
CA GLN A 135 5.12 3.09 -17.28
C GLN A 135 4.90 2.67 -15.81
N ILE A 136 5.44 1.51 -15.43
CA ILE A 136 5.53 1.06 -14.04
C ILE A 136 6.57 1.91 -13.29
N LYS A 137 7.72 2.21 -13.92
CA LYS A 137 8.71 3.16 -13.39
C LYS A 137 8.18 4.59 -13.28
N THR A 138 7.15 4.97 -14.06
CA THR A 138 6.46 6.27 -13.96
C THR A 138 5.27 6.28 -13.01
N GLY A 139 5.07 5.23 -12.17
CA GLY A 139 4.08 5.26 -11.08
C GLY A 139 2.67 4.78 -11.42
N LYS A 140 2.41 4.17 -12.59
CA LYS A 140 1.08 3.60 -12.84
C LYS A 140 0.81 2.38 -11.95
N GLY A 141 -0.19 2.51 -11.07
CA GLY A 141 -0.54 1.57 -10.01
C GLY A 141 -0.56 2.23 -8.63
N ALA A 142 0.13 3.36 -8.47
CA ALA A 142 -0.06 4.31 -7.40
C ALA A 142 -1.24 5.27 -7.73
N PRO A 143 -1.86 5.90 -6.73
CA PRO A 143 -2.78 7.00 -6.94
C PRO A 143 -2.12 8.13 -7.74
N SER A 144 -2.89 8.84 -8.56
CA SER A 144 -2.46 10.06 -9.23
C SER A 144 -2.03 11.11 -8.21
N GLU A 145 -1.19 12.07 -8.60
CA GLU A 145 -0.74 13.14 -7.70
C GLU A 145 -1.91 13.90 -7.05
N LYS A 146 -3.01 14.13 -7.79
CA LYS A 146 -4.23 14.72 -7.25
C LYS A 146 -4.85 13.86 -6.14
N GLU A 147 -4.92 12.55 -6.33
CA GLU A 147 -5.41 11.62 -5.30
C GLU A 147 -4.45 11.57 -4.10
N GLN A 148 -3.13 11.57 -4.34
CA GLN A 148 -2.11 11.63 -3.29
C GLN A 148 -2.25 12.91 -2.44
N VAL A 149 -2.46 14.07 -3.07
CA VAL A 149 -2.71 15.33 -2.36
C VAL A 149 -3.98 15.22 -1.50
N GLN A 150 -5.04 14.60 -2.01
CA GLN A 150 -6.26 14.40 -1.23
C GLN A 150 -6.02 13.47 -0.04
N MET A 151 -5.35 12.33 -0.24
CA MET A 151 -4.99 11.40 0.83
C MET A 151 -4.17 12.09 1.93
N VAL A 152 -3.18 12.90 1.55
CA VAL A 152 -2.36 13.66 2.50
C VAL A 152 -3.22 14.60 3.34
N LYS A 153 -4.14 15.32 2.69
CA LYS A 153 -5.05 16.24 3.37
C LYS A 153 -6.02 15.52 4.30
N ASP A 154 -6.64 14.43 3.84
CA ASP A 154 -7.57 13.65 4.65
C ASP A 154 -6.89 13.08 5.89
N THR A 155 -5.65 12.58 5.74
CA THR A 155 -4.81 12.15 6.86
C THR A 155 -4.55 13.28 7.85
N MET A 156 -4.17 14.48 7.37
CA MET A 156 -3.92 15.62 8.27
C MET A 156 -5.18 16.12 8.97
N VAL A 157 -6.35 16.01 8.33
CA VAL A 157 -7.64 16.33 8.97
C VAL A 157 -7.99 15.31 10.05
N ALA A 158 -7.84 14.00 9.77
CA ALA A 158 -8.07 12.95 10.75
C ALA A 158 -7.12 13.09 11.95
N PHE A 159 -5.83 13.33 11.68
CA PHE A 159 -4.83 13.57 12.71
C PHE A 159 -5.13 14.83 13.52
N GLY A 160 -5.46 15.95 12.85
CA GLY A 160 -5.79 17.20 13.51
C GLY A 160 -7.03 17.13 14.39
N THR A 161 -8.05 16.40 13.95
CA THR A 161 -9.25 16.12 14.75
C THR A 161 -8.88 15.40 16.04
N ALA A 162 -8.10 14.32 15.95
CA ALA A 162 -7.62 13.57 17.12
C ALA A 162 -6.75 14.42 18.07
N VAL A 163 -5.88 15.27 17.52
CA VAL A 163 -5.08 16.23 18.31
C VAL A 163 -5.97 17.23 19.06
N ASN A 164 -7.03 17.74 18.42
CA ASN A 164 -7.99 18.65 19.04
C ASN A 164 -8.83 17.95 20.13
N GLU A 165 -9.14 16.67 19.93
CA GLU A 165 -9.81 15.81 20.92
C GLU A 165 -8.88 15.42 22.09
N SER A 166 -7.58 15.67 21.97
CA SER A 166 -6.55 15.19 22.90
C SER A 166 -6.60 13.68 23.12
N SER A 167 -6.95 12.93 22.06
CA SER A 167 -7.02 11.48 22.05
C SER A 167 -6.84 10.93 20.64
N MET A 168 -6.00 9.91 20.49
CA MET A 168 -5.79 9.21 19.21
C MET A 168 -6.87 8.18 18.89
N GLN A 169 -7.98 8.11 19.64
CA GLN A 169 -9.03 7.11 19.43
C GLN A 169 -9.65 7.19 18.02
N SER A 170 -9.98 8.41 17.56
CA SER A 170 -10.54 8.64 16.23
C SER A 170 -9.51 8.36 15.13
N PHE A 171 -8.25 8.75 15.35
CA PHE A 171 -7.15 8.47 14.43
C PHE A 171 -6.81 6.97 14.32
N HIS A 172 -6.84 6.23 15.42
CA HIS A 172 -6.65 4.77 15.43
C HIS A 172 -7.72 4.04 14.62
N SER A 173 -8.94 4.58 14.58
CA SER A 173 -10.03 4.05 13.74
C SER A 173 -9.89 4.40 12.26
N PHE A 174 -9.09 5.43 11.94
CA PHE A 174 -8.86 5.90 10.57
C PHE A 174 -7.76 5.11 9.85
N ILE A 175 -6.71 4.73 10.57
CA ILE A 175 -5.54 4.00 10.04
C ILE A 175 -5.91 2.59 9.55
N SER A 176 -5.00 1.97 8.79
CA SER A 176 -5.11 0.57 8.39
C SER A 176 -5.27 -0.36 9.60
N GLN A 177 -6.04 -1.43 9.44
CA GLN A 177 -6.12 -2.47 10.47
C GLN A 177 -4.75 -3.09 10.74
N LEU A 178 -3.90 -3.19 9.72
CA LEU A 178 -2.52 -3.64 9.91
C LEU A 178 -1.78 -2.76 10.92
N TRP A 179 -1.85 -1.43 10.79
CA TRP A 179 -1.21 -0.53 11.75
C TRP A 179 -1.92 -0.53 13.12
N ALA A 180 -3.25 -0.54 13.12
CA ALA A 180 -4.08 -0.58 14.32
C ALA A 180 -3.82 -1.83 15.19
N SER A 181 -3.50 -2.97 14.55
CA SER A 181 -3.16 -4.21 15.24
C SER A 181 -1.81 -4.17 15.98
N GLN A 182 -0.91 -3.26 15.58
CA GLN A 182 0.45 -3.15 16.11
C GLN A 182 0.58 -2.03 17.16
N PHE A 183 -0.24 -0.98 17.06
CA PHE A 183 -0.19 0.19 17.93
C PHE A 183 -1.55 0.43 18.58
N THR A 184 -1.57 0.44 19.91
CA THR A 184 -2.77 0.77 20.68
C THR A 184 -2.99 2.29 20.70
N VAL A 185 -4.21 2.71 21.05
CA VAL A 185 -4.54 4.13 21.22
C VAL A 185 -3.60 4.81 22.20
N GLU A 186 -3.27 4.15 23.32
CA GLU A 186 -2.37 4.69 24.35
C GLU A 186 -0.95 4.90 23.82
N LYS A 187 -0.45 4.00 22.96
CA LYS A 187 0.87 4.17 22.32
C LYS A 187 0.87 5.34 21.34
N LEU A 188 -0.22 5.53 20.60
CA LEU A 188 -0.37 6.68 19.71
C LEU A 188 -0.47 7.99 20.51
N ASP A 189 -1.23 8.00 21.61
CA ASP A 189 -1.30 9.13 22.54
C ASP A 189 0.07 9.48 23.12
N GLN A 190 0.86 8.47 23.49
CA GLN A 190 2.24 8.69 23.96
C GLN A 190 3.14 9.29 22.86
N ALA A 191 3.00 8.82 21.62
CA ALA A 191 3.80 9.30 20.49
C ALA A 191 3.46 10.75 20.09
N TYR A 192 2.18 11.11 20.08
CA TYR A 192 1.72 12.38 19.53
C TYR A 192 1.21 13.38 20.57
N GLY A 193 1.06 12.98 21.83
CA GLY A 193 0.45 13.81 22.89
C GLY A 193 1.19 15.10 23.18
N SER A 194 2.47 15.22 22.79
CA SER A 194 3.21 16.48 22.85
C SER A 194 2.63 17.58 21.94
N LEU A 195 1.71 17.25 21.03
CA LEU A 195 1.02 18.17 20.13
C LEU A 195 -0.33 18.63 20.67
N TYR A 196 -0.85 18.00 21.73
CA TYR A 196 -2.12 18.39 22.35
C TYR A 196 -2.04 19.79 22.94
N GLY A 197 -3.07 20.59 22.70
CA GLY A 197 -3.19 21.94 23.25
C GLY A 197 -2.15 22.95 22.76
N LYS A 198 -1.32 22.64 21.74
CA LYS A 198 -0.32 23.57 21.19
C LYS A 198 -0.89 24.70 20.33
N GLY A 199 -2.21 24.77 20.17
CA GLY A 199 -2.91 25.85 19.46
C GLY A 199 -2.75 25.84 17.94
N MET A 200 -2.01 24.87 17.38
CA MET A 200 -1.96 24.64 15.94
C MET A 200 -3.18 23.84 15.51
N ASP A 201 -4.02 24.45 14.67
CA ASP A 201 -5.12 23.74 14.04
C ASP A 201 -4.64 23.01 12.77
N PHE A 202 -4.28 21.73 12.93
CA PHE A 202 -3.88 20.89 11.80
C PHE A 202 -5.03 20.62 10.81
N THR A 203 -6.29 20.76 11.22
CA THR A 203 -7.44 20.53 10.32
C THR A 203 -7.50 21.59 9.21
N SER A 204 -7.02 22.81 9.51
CA SER A 204 -6.90 23.89 8.52
C SER A 204 -5.89 23.62 7.40
N LEU A 205 -5.00 22.63 7.54
CA LEU A 205 -4.02 22.27 6.51
C LEU A 205 -4.65 21.78 5.21
N VAL A 206 -5.90 21.30 5.25
CA VAL A 206 -6.69 20.93 4.05
C VAL A 206 -6.78 22.08 3.04
N ASN A 207 -6.71 23.33 3.51
CA ASN A 207 -6.82 24.53 2.68
C ASN A 207 -5.50 24.93 2.01
N PHE A 208 -4.37 24.32 2.40
CA PHE A 208 -3.05 24.62 1.86
C PHE A 208 -2.58 23.46 0.97
N PRO A 209 -1.97 23.75 -0.20
CA PRO A 209 -1.35 22.69 -0.99
C PRO A 209 -0.06 22.24 -0.30
N PRO A 210 0.12 20.93 -0.03
CA PRO A 210 1.42 20.41 0.36
C PRO A 210 2.41 20.53 -0.81
N VAL A 211 3.68 20.67 -0.49
CA VAL A 211 4.78 20.58 -1.45
C VAL A 211 5.42 19.20 -1.29
N PHE A 212 5.35 18.37 -2.33
CA PHE A 212 5.94 17.03 -2.32
C PHE A 212 7.43 17.10 -2.65
N SER A 213 8.24 16.37 -1.88
CA SER A 213 9.68 16.26 -2.10
C SER A 213 9.99 15.41 -3.34
N HIS A 214 9.14 14.42 -3.61
CA HIS A 214 9.10 13.63 -4.83
C HIS A 214 7.67 13.13 -5.07
N PRO A 215 7.30 12.75 -6.31
CA PRO A 215 6.05 12.04 -6.54
C PRO A 215 5.98 10.80 -5.66
N GLY A 216 4.84 10.54 -5.02
CA GLY A 216 4.66 9.34 -4.21
C GLY A 216 4.78 8.09 -5.10
N ALA A 217 5.58 7.13 -4.64
CA ALA A 217 5.87 5.90 -5.36
C ALA A 217 5.63 4.68 -4.46
N LEU A 218 5.31 3.54 -5.09
CA LEU A 218 5.24 2.26 -4.41
C LEU A 218 6.65 1.72 -4.20
N ASP A 219 6.95 1.27 -2.99
CA ASP A 219 8.15 0.49 -2.71
C ASP A 219 8.01 -0.97 -3.17
N GLU A 220 9.05 -1.78 -2.93
CA GLU A 220 9.08 -3.20 -3.29
C GLU A 220 7.99 -4.03 -2.58
N ASN A 221 7.45 -3.55 -1.46
CA ASN A 221 6.39 -4.19 -0.68
C ASN A 221 5.00 -3.63 -1.03
N GLY A 222 4.90 -2.75 -2.03
CA GLY A 222 3.65 -2.10 -2.41
C GLY A 222 3.17 -1.01 -1.44
N ILE A 223 4.05 -0.52 -0.55
CA ILE A 223 3.77 0.61 0.33
C ILE A 223 3.95 1.90 -0.47
N LEU A 224 2.92 2.73 -0.52
CA LEU A 224 2.99 4.07 -1.07
C LEU A 224 3.60 5.01 -0.04
N ILE A 225 4.73 5.64 -0.38
CA ILE A 225 5.39 6.63 0.49
C ILE A 225 5.21 8.02 -0.13
N ILE A 226 4.65 8.94 0.65
CA ILE A 226 4.48 10.35 0.27
C ILE A 226 5.20 11.22 1.28
N ASP A 227 6.29 11.85 0.82
CA ASP A 227 7.10 12.77 1.60
C ASP A 227 6.93 14.21 1.10
N GLY A 228 6.83 15.14 2.04
CA GLY A 228 6.64 16.55 1.70
C GLY A 228 6.53 17.44 2.91
N TYR A 229 6.05 18.67 2.68
CA TYR A 229 5.82 19.63 3.74
C TYR A 229 4.66 20.56 3.43
N PHE A 230 4.06 21.13 4.47
CA PHE A 230 3.20 22.29 4.37
C PHE A 230 4.03 23.55 4.67
N PRO A 231 3.96 24.60 3.82
CA PRO A 231 4.75 25.82 3.97
C PRO A 231 4.18 26.76 5.05
N THR A 232 3.93 26.23 6.25
CA THR A 232 3.45 26.98 7.42
C THR A 232 4.52 27.97 7.92
N LYS A 233 4.10 28.90 8.78
CA LYS A 233 4.97 29.90 9.40
C LYS A 233 4.79 29.91 10.93
N PRO A 234 5.86 30.17 11.72
CA PRO A 234 7.23 30.47 11.28
C PRO A 234 8.02 29.24 10.79
N GLU A 235 7.60 28.03 11.16
CA GLU A 235 8.21 26.76 10.77
C GLU A 235 7.35 26.01 9.75
N GLN A 236 8.00 25.27 8.85
CA GLN A 236 7.36 24.34 7.93
C GLN A 236 7.01 23.05 8.67
N LEU A 237 5.85 22.48 8.37
CA LEU A 237 5.46 21.17 8.87
C LEU A 237 5.85 20.13 7.81
N HIS A 238 6.89 19.36 8.09
CA HIS A 238 7.33 18.26 7.26
C HIS A 238 6.60 16.98 7.65
N PHE A 239 6.26 16.16 6.66
CA PHE A 239 5.58 14.90 6.87
C PHE A 239 6.18 13.77 6.03
N SER A 240 6.07 12.55 6.55
CA SER A 240 6.17 11.30 5.82
C SER A 240 4.92 10.48 6.09
N GLN A 241 4.16 10.18 5.03
CA GLN A 241 2.94 9.39 5.12
C GLN A 241 3.08 8.11 4.30
N LYS A 242 2.89 6.96 4.96
CA LYS A 242 3.00 5.64 4.35
C LYS A 242 1.62 5.03 4.25
N TYR A 243 1.25 4.50 3.10
CA TYR A 243 -0.05 3.88 2.85
C TYR A 243 0.11 2.46 2.33
N ILE A 244 -0.78 1.59 2.77
CA ILE A 244 -0.96 0.25 2.22
C ILE A 244 -2.32 0.15 1.55
N LEU A 245 -2.44 -0.75 0.58
CA LEU A 245 -3.73 -1.12 0.05
C LEU A 245 -4.40 -2.10 1.02
N GLU A 246 -5.56 -1.73 1.55
CA GLU A 246 -6.38 -2.55 2.42
C GLU A 246 -7.82 -2.49 1.91
N GLY A 247 -8.39 -3.65 1.55
CA GLY A 247 -9.64 -3.66 0.80
C GLY A 247 -9.45 -3.10 -0.61
N PHE A 248 -10.27 -2.09 -0.93
CA PHE A 248 -10.20 -1.34 -2.19
C PHE A 248 -9.59 0.06 -2.03
N GLY A 249 -9.15 0.42 -0.82
CA GLY A 249 -8.69 1.76 -0.48
C GLY A 249 -7.24 1.80 -0.03
N TRP A 250 -6.60 2.95 -0.24
CA TRP A 250 -5.33 3.24 0.40
C TRP A 250 -5.58 3.67 1.84
N LYS A 251 -5.02 2.91 2.78
CA LYS A 251 -5.14 3.15 4.21
C LYS A 251 -3.78 3.53 4.80
N LEU A 252 -3.80 4.49 5.71
CA LEU A 252 -2.59 4.98 6.35
C LEU A 252 -1.96 3.86 7.21
N PHE A 253 -0.69 3.59 6.98
CA PHE A 253 0.11 2.56 7.65
C PHE A 253 1.30 3.16 8.42
N GLY A 254 1.57 4.45 8.24
CA GLY A 254 2.54 5.18 9.06
C GLY A 254 2.45 6.68 8.85
N LEU A 255 2.74 7.43 9.92
CA LEU A 255 2.81 8.88 9.91
C LEU A 255 4.07 9.33 10.65
N SER A 256 4.76 10.33 10.12
CA SER A 256 5.81 11.06 10.82
C SER A 256 5.63 12.53 10.54
N ILE A 257 5.72 13.36 11.57
CA ILE A 257 5.56 14.82 11.48
C ILE A 257 6.69 15.48 12.27
N HIS A 258 7.30 16.50 11.70
CA HIS A 258 8.29 17.34 12.38
C HIS A 258 8.22 18.78 11.86
N PHE A 259 8.76 19.72 12.64
CA PHE A 259 8.79 21.14 12.31
C PHE A 259 10.22 21.56 12.02
N GLU A 260 10.42 22.27 10.91
CA GLU A 260 11.73 22.81 10.53
C GLU A 260 11.62 24.28 10.11
N LYS A 261 12.67 25.07 10.34
CA LYS A 261 12.73 26.43 9.80
C LYS A 261 12.87 26.35 8.27
N PRO A 262 12.19 27.23 7.51
CA PRO A 262 12.42 27.32 6.07
C PRO A 262 13.91 27.49 5.76
N VAL A 263 14.43 26.72 4.81
CA VAL A 263 15.77 27.01 4.25
C VAL A 263 15.68 28.36 3.55
N GLU A 264 16.30 29.37 4.14
CA GLU A 264 16.36 30.71 3.55
C GLU A 264 17.17 30.60 2.25
N PRO A 265 16.65 31.05 1.09
CA PRO A 265 17.45 31.08 -0.12
C PRO A 265 18.72 31.88 0.16
N ALA A 266 19.88 31.33 -0.22
CA ALA A 266 21.16 32.00 -0.02
C ALA A 266 21.04 33.46 -0.52
N PRO A 267 21.50 34.46 0.26
CA PRO A 267 21.40 35.86 -0.16
C PRO A 267 22.01 35.98 -1.54
N ALA A 268 21.22 36.51 -2.48
CA ALA A 268 21.69 36.78 -3.83
C ALA A 268 22.98 37.58 -3.71
N GLY A 269 24.10 36.98 -4.07
CA GLY A 269 25.40 37.62 -3.95
C GLY A 269 25.34 38.96 -4.66
N ASP A 270 25.56 40.03 -3.90
CA ASP A 270 25.70 41.39 -4.39
C ASP A 270 26.81 41.41 -5.44
N ASN A 271 26.42 41.24 -6.70
CA ASN A 271 27.28 41.51 -7.84
C ASN A 271 27.27 43.04 -8.03
N VAL A 272 27.88 43.75 -7.07
CA VAL A 272 28.24 45.15 -7.23
C VAL A 272 29.29 45.18 -8.32
N GLY A 273 28.84 45.48 -9.54
CA GLY A 273 29.70 45.76 -10.67
C GLY A 273 30.67 46.88 -10.29
N GLN A 274 31.93 46.51 -10.13
CA GLN A 274 33.02 47.46 -10.31
C GLN A 274 33.04 47.82 -11.79
N HIS A 275 32.47 48.97 -12.14
CA HIS A 275 32.89 49.70 -13.32
C HIS A 275 33.69 50.92 -12.86
N GLN A 276 34.97 50.84 -13.20
CA GLN A 276 35.95 51.92 -13.25
C GLN A 276 35.50 53.05 -14.16
#